data_AF-A0A955MWV2-F1
#
_entry.id   AF-A0A955MWV2-F1
#
_cell.length_a   1.000
_cell.length_b   1.000
_cell.length_c   1.000
_cell.angle_alpha   90.00
_cell.angle_beta   90.00
_cell.angle_gamma   90.00
#
_symmetry.space_group_name_H-M   'P 1'
#
loop_
_entity.id
_entity.type
_entity.pdbx_description
1 polymer ?
#
loop_
_entity_poly.entity_id
_entity_poly.type
_entity_poly.pdbx_seq_one_letter_code
_entity_poly.pdbx_strand_id
1 'polypeptide(L)'
;MRISIPRNDQGTTKWRVGIGILSIFLFIGPQVYGKAMGDMDINDAIEDEFLLDSSIPENSIQIDTSNGVATLEGTVENLLAKERATRIAETVRGVRSVVNSIDVAPAEPRTDTEVKTDVIQALVRDPATESWEIEPEVDNGAVTLTGQVDSWQEKQLAGTIAKGVRGVQSLKNDLTIDYTGTRTDREMQAEIQERLRWNVLVDDALIDVSVNDGAVTLDGIVGSAAEKRRAHMDAWVRGVDSVDASGLEIQAWAKNEDLRGDKYAEKSDTEIERAVEDALLYDPRVVSFNVSVEADHGAITLRGDVDNLKAKSSAEQTARNTVGVVQVDNRLTVTPLTVSDEAIETDVAQALIADPFVDRYKIDVNSTNGIVSLYGDVDNAYEKGQAEDVASRVNGVLFVENHLEVSDNDELYSYDPYVDDWLIDDYAWGDFDRTYSWQSDKQLKDEVEDQLFWSPFVNSDTIDVNVDDGEVHLTGTVDSYDEYRTATKNAFDAGAVIVDNDLTIQG
;
A
#
# COMPACT_ATOMS: atom_id res chain seq x y z
N MET A 1 -41.59 22.98 -81.76
CA MET A 1 -43.03 22.95 -82.10
C MET A 1 -43.77 22.32 -80.93
N ARG A 2 -44.72 23.06 -80.35
CA ARG A 2 -45.70 22.71 -79.27
C ARG A 2 -45.18 22.63 -77.82
N ILE A 3 -45.46 23.63 -76.96
CA ILE A 3 -46.63 23.87 -76.05
C ILE A 3 -46.41 23.13 -74.70
N SER A 4 -46.06 23.78 -73.57
CA SER A 4 -46.85 24.59 -72.60
C SER A 4 -47.79 23.79 -71.65
N ILE A 5 -47.35 23.68 -70.38
CA ILE A 5 -47.96 23.63 -69.00
C ILE A 5 -49.52 23.70 -68.85
N PRO A 6 -50.22 23.38 -67.70
CA PRO A 6 -49.81 22.93 -66.34
C PRO A 6 -50.79 22.01 -65.50
N ARG A 7 -50.42 21.79 -64.21
CA ARG A 7 -51.21 21.86 -62.94
C ARG A 7 -51.94 20.62 -62.33
N ASN A 8 -51.62 20.42 -61.02
CA ASN A 8 -52.45 20.15 -59.83
C ASN A 8 -53.33 18.87 -59.82
N ASP A 9 -53.50 18.10 -58.74
CA ASP A 9 -53.54 18.42 -57.31
C ASP A 9 -53.65 17.11 -56.47
N GLN A 10 -53.51 17.26 -55.15
CA GLN A 10 -53.99 16.41 -54.04
C GLN A 10 -53.19 15.18 -53.59
N GLY A 11 -52.79 15.21 -52.32
CA GLY A 11 -53.25 14.17 -51.40
C GLY A 11 -52.21 13.28 -50.71
N THR A 12 -51.66 13.80 -49.60
CA THR A 12 -51.34 13.07 -48.36
C THR A 12 -50.40 11.85 -48.42
N THR A 13 -49.20 12.00 -47.86
CA THR A 13 -48.39 10.84 -47.41
C THR A 13 -47.94 11.03 -45.97
N LYS A 14 -48.30 10.04 -45.16
CA LYS A 14 -48.03 9.86 -43.74
C LYS A 14 -46.52 9.74 -43.48
N TRP A 15 -46.02 10.39 -42.44
CA TRP A 15 -44.68 10.17 -41.91
C TRP A 15 -44.59 8.77 -41.28
N ARG A 16 -43.64 7.95 -41.73
CA ARG A 16 -43.16 6.76 -41.02
C ARG A 16 -41.85 7.15 -40.36
N VAL A 17 -41.81 7.07 -39.02
CA VAL A 17 -40.59 7.16 -38.22
C VAL A 17 -39.74 5.94 -38.55
N GLY A 18 -38.56 6.15 -39.13
CA GLY A 18 -37.54 5.12 -39.27
C GLY A 18 -36.67 5.14 -38.01
N ILE A 19 -36.69 4.03 -37.26
CA ILE A 19 -35.76 3.76 -36.17
C ILE A 19 -34.41 3.45 -36.82
N GLY A 20 -33.44 4.35 -36.66
CA GLY A 20 -32.05 4.10 -37.01
C GLY A 20 -31.44 3.19 -35.96
N ILE A 21 -31.03 1.99 -36.37
CA ILE A 21 -30.26 1.08 -35.54
C ILE A 21 -28.84 1.64 -35.46
N LEU A 22 -28.46 2.09 -34.27
CA LEU A 22 -27.09 2.46 -33.92
C LEU A 22 -26.27 1.16 -33.86
N SER A 23 -25.42 0.93 -34.85
CA SER A 23 -24.51 -0.21 -34.87
C SER A 23 -23.39 0.02 -33.86
N ILE A 24 -23.51 -0.61 -32.69
CA ILE A 24 -22.42 -0.80 -31.74
C ILE A 24 -21.42 -1.74 -32.41
N PHE A 25 -20.21 -1.26 -32.68
CA PHE A 25 -19.09 -2.12 -33.06
C PHE A 25 -18.63 -2.86 -31.80
N LEU A 26 -19.01 -4.14 -31.70
CA LEU A 26 -18.38 -5.07 -30.76
C LEU A 26 -16.96 -5.32 -31.28
N PHE A 27 -15.96 -4.70 -30.66
CA PHE A 27 -14.57 -5.08 -30.85
C PHE A 27 -14.36 -6.39 -30.08
N ILE A 28 -14.48 -7.52 -30.79
CA ILE A 28 -14.04 -8.82 -30.26
C ILE A 28 -12.54 -8.85 -30.50
N GLY A 29 -11.77 -8.36 -29.53
CA GLY A 29 -10.34 -8.63 -29.46
C GLY A 29 -10.08 -10.14 -29.35
N PRO A 30 -8.87 -10.61 -29.68
CA PRO A 30 -8.50 -12.00 -29.50
C PRO A 30 -8.71 -12.38 -28.02
N GLN A 31 -9.57 -13.37 -27.77
CA GLN A 31 -9.73 -13.97 -26.46
C GLN A 31 -8.44 -14.73 -26.15
N VAL A 32 -7.52 -14.09 -25.44
CA VAL A 32 -6.43 -14.80 -24.78
C VAL A 32 -7.10 -15.74 -23.79
N TYR A 33 -6.86 -17.05 -23.94
CA TYR A 33 -7.34 -18.07 -23.03
C TYR A 33 -6.58 -17.93 -21.70
N GLY A 34 -6.93 -16.93 -20.89
CA GLY A 34 -6.54 -16.87 -19.49
C GLY A 34 -7.24 -17.99 -18.73
N LYS A 35 -6.53 -18.62 -17.78
CA LYS A 35 -7.09 -19.53 -16.76
C LYS A 35 -8.42 -18.95 -16.28
N ALA A 36 -9.51 -19.70 -16.41
CA ALA A 36 -10.81 -19.25 -15.93
C ALA A 36 -10.73 -19.18 -14.41
N MET A 37 -10.46 -17.99 -13.88
CA MET A 37 -10.32 -17.71 -12.46
C MET A 37 -11.68 -17.88 -11.78
N GLY A 38 -11.87 -19.04 -11.15
CA GLY A 38 -13.02 -19.31 -10.30
C GLY A 38 -12.81 -18.78 -8.90
N ASP A 39 -13.90 -18.65 -8.14
CA ASP A 39 -13.82 -18.21 -6.73
C ASP A 39 -12.98 -19.15 -5.87
N MET A 40 -12.92 -20.44 -6.20
CA MET A 40 -12.04 -21.41 -5.54
C MET A 40 -10.57 -21.10 -5.79
N ASP A 41 -10.19 -20.73 -7.01
CA ASP A 41 -8.80 -20.34 -7.31
C ASP A 41 -8.41 -19.06 -6.56
N ILE A 42 -9.33 -18.09 -6.45
CA ILE A 42 -9.12 -16.86 -5.65
C ILE A 42 -8.99 -17.21 -4.16
N ASN A 43 -9.83 -18.12 -3.66
CA ASN A 43 -9.79 -18.57 -2.28
C ASN A 43 -8.44 -19.20 -1.94
N ASP A 44 -7.98 -20.13 -2.78
CA ASP A 44 -6.70 -20.82 -2.62
C ASP A 44 -5.54 -19.81 -2.66
N ALA A 45 -5.57 -18.84 -3.58
CA ALA A 45 -4.55 -17.78 -3.64
C ALA A 45 -4.51 -16.91 -2.37
N ILE A 46 -5.66 -16.56 -1.77
CA ILE A 46 -5.67 -15.83 -0.48
C ILE A 46 -5.10 -16.73 0.63
N GLU A 47 -5.41 -18.02 0.63
CA GLU A 47 -4.88 -18.97 1.61
C GLU A 47 -3.35 -19.08 1.49
N ASP A 48 -2.82 -19.15 0.27
CA ASP A 48 -1.37 -19.16 0.00
C ASP A 48 -0.68 -17.88 0.52
N GLU A 49 -1.25 -16.70 0.25
CA GLU A 49 -0.71 -15.43 0.77
C GLU A 49 -0.72 -15.36 2.31
N PHE A 50 -1.76 -15.90 2.96
CA PHE A 50 -1.81 -15.97 4.43
C PHE A 50 -0.80 -16.96 5.00
N LEU A 51 -0.47 -18.03 4.28
CA LEU A 51 0.57 -18.98 4.70
C LEU A 51 1.98 -18.38 4.61
N LEU A 52 2.22 -17.47 3.66
CA LEU A 52 3.49 -16.73 3.54
C LEU A 52 3.61 -15.60 4.57
N ASP A 53 2.50 -15.18 5.19
CA ASP A 53 2.48 -14.09 6.15
C ASP A 53 2.55 -14.56 7.60
N SER A 54 3.78 -14.63 8.13
CA SER A 54 4.05 -15.05 9.52
C SER A 54 3.38 -14.22 10.63
N SER A 55 2.75 -13.08 10.32
CA SER A 55 1.96 -12.31 11.30
C SER A 55 0.53 -12.82 11.48
N ILE A 56 0.05 -13.66 10.56
CA ILE A 56 -1.26 -14.30 10.60
C ILE A 56 -1.05 -15.74 11.04
N PRO A 57 -1.53 -16.16 12.24
CA PRO A 57 -1.35 -17.53 12.68
C PRO A 57 -2.03 -18.50 11.70
N GLU A 58 -1.34 -19.58 11.34
CA GLU A 58 -1.87 -20.61 10.45
C GLU A 58 -3.27 -21.07 10.88
N ASN A 59 -4.19 -21.22 9.93
CA ASN A 59 -5.55 -21.72 10.15
C ASN A 59 -6.40 -20.88 11.13
N SER A 60 -5.98 -19.65 11.50
CA SER A 60 -6.75 -18.76 12.36
C SER A 60 -7.92 -18.07 11.64
N ILE A 61 -7.84 -18.01 10.32
CA ILE A 61 -8.81 -17.33 9.45
C ILE A 61 -9.31 -18.33 8.40
N GLN A 62 -10.63 -18.50 8.35
CA GLN A 62 -11.34 -19.18 7.28
C GLN A 62 -11.70 -18.17 6.20
N ILE A 63 -11.56 -18.59 4.95
CA ILE A 63 -11.86 -17.79 3.77
C ILE A 63 -13.03 -18.47 3.05
N ASP A 64 -14.04 -17.68 2.66
CA ASP A 64 -15.09 -18.11 1.72
C ASP A 64 -15.22 -17.04 0.63
N THR A 65 -14.89 -17.43 -0.60
CA THR A 65 -14.98 -16.53 -1.75
C THR A 65 -16.22 -16.81 -2.58
N SER A 66 -17.00 -15.76 -2.88
CA SER A 66 -18.15 -15.85 -3.78
C SER A 66 -18.25 -14.65 -4.70
N ASN A 67 -18.22 -14.91 -6.00
CA ASN A 67 -18.11 -13.92 -7.06
C ASN A 67 -16.97 -12.91 -6.72
N GLY A 68 -15.77 -13.38 -6.41
CA GLY A 68 -14.64 -12.53 -6.01
C GLY A 68 -14.87 -11.66 -4.76
N VAL A 69 -15.92 -11.89 -3.97
CA VAL A 69 -16.08 -11.30 -2.63
C VAL A 69 -15.52 -12.30 -1.63
N ALA A 70 -14.38 -11.97 -1.02
CA ALA A 70 -13.73 -12.80 -0.02
C ALA A 70 -14.29 -12.47 1.37
N THR A 71 -14.88 -13.45 2.04
CA THR A 71 -15.34 -13.31 3.43
C THR A 71 -14.29 -13.94 4.34
N LEU A 72 -13.76 -13.15 5.27
CA LEU A 72 -12.77 -13.60 6.25
C LEU A 72 -13.45 -13.77 7.60
N GLU A 73 -13.43 -14.99 8.16
CA GLU A 73 -14.00 -15.32 9.47
C GLU A 73 -12.95 -15.98 10.35
N GLY A 74 -12.90 -15.62 11.64
CA GLY A 74 -11.89 -16.19 12.52
C GLY A 74 -11.69 -15.37 13.78
N THR A 75 -10.56 -15.59 14.44
CA THR A 75 -10.17 -14.81 15.63
C THR A 75 -8.69 -14.56 15.59
N VAL A 76 -8.28 -13.31 15.83
CA VAL A 76 -6.88 -12.89 15.94
C VAL A 76 -6.66 -12.14 17.24
N GLU A 77 -5.40 -12.04 17.67
CA GLU A 77 -5.09 -11.45 18.98
C GLU A 77 -5.12 -9.91 18.99
N ASN A 78 -4.94 -9.27 17.83
CA ASN A 78 -4.85 -7.83 17.75
C ASN A 78 -5.48 -7.24 16.48
N LEU A 79 -5.80 -5.95 16.54
CA LEU A 79 -6.48 -5.24 15.46
C LEU A 79 -5.61 -5.09 14.20
N LEU A 80 -4.28 -5.01 14.33
CA LEU A 80 -3.38 -4.90 13.19
C LEU A 80 -3.39 -6.19 12.34
N ALA A 81 -3.34 -7.37 12.97
CA ALA A 81 -3.45 -8.65 12.27
C ALA A 81 -4.80 -8.77 11.51
N LYS A 82 -5.89 -8.32 12.13
CA LYS A 82 -7.21 -8.26 11.49
C LYS A 82 -7.21 -7.39 10.22
N GLU A 83 -6.63 -6.20 10.29
CA GLU A 83 -6.54 -5.30 9.13
C GLU A 83 -5.56 -5.80 8.09
N ARG A 84 -4.44 -6.40 8.51
CA ARG A 84 -3.43 -6.96 7.62
C ARG A 84 -4.01 -8.09 6.76
N ALA A 85 -4.79 -9.00 7.35
CA ALA A 85 -5.52 -10.04 6.62
C ALA A 85 -6.43 -9.46 5.52
N THR A 86 -7.07 -8.30 5.78
CA THR A 86 -7.86 -7.62 4.75
C THR A 86 -6.97 -7.08 3.63
N ARG A 87 -5.87 -6.41 3.98
CA ARG A 87 -4.98 -5.79 2.99
C ARG A 87 -4.31 -6.83 2.09
N ILE A 88 -3.90 -7.96 2.64
CA ILE A 88 -3.35 -9.09 1.88
C ILE A 88 -4.41 -9.68 0.96
N ALA A 89 -5.62 -9.96 1.46
CA ALA A 89 -6.69 -10.46 0.59
C ALA A 89 -7.04 -9.46 -0.53
N GLU A 90 -6.92 -8.15 -0.31
CA GLU A 90 -7.14 -7.12 -1.34
C GLU A 90 -6.07 -7.09 -2.45
N THR A 91 -4.89 -7.67 -2.22
CA THR A 91 -3.80 -7.69 -3.22
C THR A 91 -4.03 -8.81 -4.24
N VAL A 92 -4.64 -9.93 -3.83
CA VAL A 92 -4.92 -11.08 -4.70
C VAL A 92 -5.78 -10.70 -5.91
N ARG A 93 -5.26 -11.00 -7.10
CA ARG A 93 -5.96 -10.82 -8.38
C ARG A 93 -7.33 -11.51 -8.34
N GLY A 94 -8.38 -10.79 -8.75
CA GLY A 94 -9.76 -11.32 -8.78
C GLY A 94 -10.59 -11.00 -7.53
N VAL A 95 -9.96 -10.58 -6.42
CA VAL A 95 -10.70 -10.07 -5.26
C VAL A 95 -11.30 -8.71 -5.60
N ARG A 96 -12.62 -8.62 -5.49
CA ARG A 96 -13.45 -7.44 -5.76
C ARG A 96 -13.88 -6.72 -4.49
N SER A 97 -13.93 -7.43 -3.37
CA SER A 97 -14.24 -6.87 -2.06
C SER A 97 -13.88 -7.88 -0.98
N VAL A 98 -13.47 -7.39 0.18
CA VAL A 98 -13.23 -8.20 1.36
C VAL A 98 -14.28 -7.86 2.42
N VAL A 99 -14.98 -8.88 2.92
CA VAL A 99 -15.87 -8.77 4.07
C VAL A 99 -15.14 -9.38 5.27
N ASN A 100 -14.55 -8.51 6.09
CA ASN A 100 -13.80 -8.93 7.27
C ASN A 100 -14.71 -9.06 8.49
N SER A 101 -15.01 -10.31 8.87
CA SER A 101 -15.76 -10.70 10.06
C SER A 101 -14.88 -11.38 11.11
N ILE A 102 -13.56 -11.13 11.08
CA ILE A 102 -12.62 -11.65 12.08
C ILE A 102 -12.87 -10.96 13.43
N ASP A 103 -12.93 -11.71 14.51
CA ASP A 103 -13.00 -11.19 15.87
C ASP A 103 -11.59 -10.87 16.42
N VAL A 104 -11.47 -9.79 17.19
CA VAL A 104 -10.21 -9.46 17.90
C VAL A 104 -10.34 -9.89 19.35
N ALA A 105 -9.52 -10.85 19.77
CA ALA A 105 -9.50 -11.39 21.12
C ALA A 105 -8.06 -11.42 21.66
N PRO A 106 -7.60 -10.35 22.36
CA PRO A 106 -6.27 -10.31 22.94
C PRO A 106 -6.00 -11.49 23.88
N ALA A 107 -4.82 -12.09 23.78
CA ALA A 107 -4.43 -13.23 24.60
C ALA A 107 -4.47 -12.91 26.10
N GLU A 108 -4.08 -11.69 26.47
CA GLU A 108 -4.09 -11.19 27.84
C GLU A 108 -4.97 -9.94 27.95
N PRO A 109 -6.02 -9.96 28.79
CA PRO A 109 -6.92 -8.82 28.96
C PRO A 109 -6.20 -7.66 29.65
N ARG A 110 -6.40 -6.45 29.13
CA ARG A 110 -5.91 -5.20 29.71
C ARG A 110 -7.08 -4.34 30.16
N THR A 111 -6.87 -3.51 31.17
CA THR A 111 -7.88 -2.53 31.59
C THR A 111 -7.94 -1.37 30.61
N ASP A 112 -9.12 -0.77 30.44
CA ASP A 112 -9.29 0.41 29.58
C ASP A 112 -8.40 1.58 30.00
N THR A 113 -8.07 1.69 31.29
CA THR A 113 -7.14 2.72 31.80
C THR A 113 -5.71 2.48 31.32
N GLU A 114 -5.24 1.23 31.29
CA GLU A 114 -3.92 0.88 30.77
C GLU A 114 -3.88 1.12 29.25
N VAL A 115 -4.88 0.64 28.51
CA VAL A 115 -4.97 0.86 27.06
C VAL A 115 -5.03 2.36 26.73
N LYS A 116 -5.86 3.14 27.43
CA LYS A 116 -5.94 4.59 27.25
C LYS A 116 -4.59 5.27 27.49
N THR A 117 -3.89 4.88 28.55
CA THR A 117 -2.57 5.43 28.87
C THR A 117 -1.58 5.14 27.75
N ASP A 118 -1.52 3.90 27.27
CA ASP A 118 -0.57 3.52 26.23
C ASP A 118 -0.88 4.17 24.89
N VAL A 119 -2.16 4.34 24.53
CA VAL A 119 -2.57 5.10 23.33
C VAL A 119 -2.11 6.56 23.42
N ILE A 120 -2.31 7.22 24.57
CA ILE A 120 -1.81 8.58 24.77
C ILE A 120 -0.28 8.62 24.61
N GLN A 121 0.43 7.68 25.23
CA GLN A 121 1.89 7.66 25.15
C GLN A 121 2.39 7.37 23.74
N ALA A 122 1.74 6.48 22.98
CA ALA A 122 2.11 6.19 21.59
C ALA A 122 1.96 7.44 20.70
N LEU A 123 0.86 8.18 20.83
CA LEU A 123 0.63 9.42 20.10
C LEU A 123 1.60 10.55 20.48
N VAL A 124 2.03 10.61 21.73
CA VAL A 124 2.98 11.65 22.19
C VAL A 124 4.42 11.32 21.80
N ARG A 125 4.78 10.04 21.64
CA ARG A 125 6.15 9.63 21.28
C ARG A 125 6.44 9.70 19.77
N ASP A 126 5.40 9.65 18.93
CA ASP A 126 5.57 9.78 17.48
C ASP A 126 5.69 11.27 17.11
N PRO A 127 6.83 11.72 16.54
CA PRO A 127 7.04 13.13 16.17
C PRO A 127 6.04 13.66 15.16
N ALA A 128 5.44 12.78 14.35
CA ALA A 128 4.41 13.20 13.43
C ALA A 128 3.15 13.64 14.19
N THR A 129 2.87 13.06 15.35
CA THR A 129 1.59 13.24 16.05
C THR A 129 1.68 13.96 17.40
N GLU A 130 2.89 14.16 17.93
CA GLU A 130 3.12 14.71 19.27
C GLU A 130 2.51 16.11 19.51
N SER A 131 2.32 16.88 18.43
CA SER A 131 1.79 18.24 18.47
C SER A 131 0.27 18.30 18.38
N TRP A 132 -0.40 17.19 18.09
CA TRP A 132 -1.84 17.15 17.84
C TRP A 132 -2.63 17.01 19.13
N GLU A 133 -3.70 17.79 19.26
CA GLU A 133 -4.60 17.74 20.42
C GLU A 133 -5.60 16.57 20.27
N ILE A 134 -5.12 15.35 20.51
CA ILE A 134 -5.90 14.11 20.41
C ILE A 134 -6.22 13.54 21.80
N GLU A 135 -7.50 13.30 22.05
CA GLU A 135 -8.01 12.69 23.27
C GLU A 135 -8.64 11.33 22.95
N PRO A 136 -8.03 10.22 23.41
CA PRO A 136 -8.62 8.88 23.29
C PRO A 136 -9.57 8.59 24.46
N GLU A 137 -10.71 7.98 24.16
CA GLU A 137 -11.57 7.30 25.12
C GLU A 137 -11.57 5.79 24.86
N VAL A 138 -11.64 4.99 25.92
CA VAL A 138 -11.58 3.52 25.81
C VAL A 138 -12.72 2.89 26.60
N ASP A 139 -13.47 1.99 25.95
CA ASP A 139 -14.53 1.19 26.56
C ASP A 139 -14.42 -0.26 26.08
N ASN A 140 -14.06 -1.18 26.98
CA ASN A 140 -13.80 -2.60 26.70
C ASN A 140 -12.83 -2.81 25.51
N GLY A 141 -11.72 -2.09 25.51
CA GLY A 141 -10.71 -2.13 24.43
C GLY A 141 -11.14 -1.46 23.12
N ALA A 142 -12.35 -0.91 23.00
CA ALA A 142 -12.76 -0.09 21.88
C ALA A 142 -12.29 1.36 22.09
N VAL A 143 -11.39 1.84 21.23
CA VAL A 143 -10.82 3.18 21.29
C VAL A 143 -11.64 4.13 20.43
N THR A 144 -11.99 5.30 20.96
CA THR A 144 -12.51 6.44 20.18
C THR A 144 -11.53 7.60 20.24
N LEU A 145 -11.00 8.04 19.10
CA LEU A 145 -10.16 9.23 19.00
C LEU A 145 -11.03 10.45 18.73
N THR A 146 -10.87 11.49 19.54
CA THR A 146 -11.50 12.80 19.35
C THR A 146 -10.45 13.91 19.42
N GLY A 147 -10.74 15.07 18.83
CA GLY A 147 -9.78 16.15 18.71
C GLY A 147 -9.78 16.79 17.33
N GLN A 148 -8.73 17.55 17.05
CA GLN A 148 -8.56 18.30 15.81
C GLN A 148 -7.19 18.00 15.20
N VAL A 149 -7.18 17.81 13.88
CA VAL A 149 -5.97 17.67 13.04
C VAL A 149 -6.12 18.54 11.80
N ASP A 150 -5.03 18.76 11.06
CA ASP A 150 -4.98 19.68 9.93
C ASP A 150 -5.25 18.98 8.59
N SER A 151 -5.10 17.65 8.52
CA SER A 151 -5.37 16.89 7.31
C SER A 151 -5.99 15.50 7.55
N TRP A 152 -6.50 14.91 6.47
CA TRP A 152 -7.02 13.54 6.50
C TRP A 152 -5.90 12.52 6.71
N GLN A 153 -4.71 12.79 6.18
CA GLN A 153 -3.55 11.94 6.33
C GLN A 153 -3.09 11.87 7.78
N GLU A 154 -3.07 13.01 8.48
CA GLU A 154 -2.80 13.07 9.92
C GLU A 154 -3.86 12.29 10.71
N LYS A 155 -5.14 12.47 10.35
CA LYS A 155 -6.24 11.68 10.91
C LYS A 155 -5.98 10.18 10.76
N GLN A 156 -5.56 9.71 9.58
CA GLN A 156 -5.23 8.29 9.38
C GLN A 156 -4.03 7.85 10.19
N LEU A 157 -2.95 8.63 10.22
CA LEU A 157 -1.73 8.28 10.97
C LEU A 157 -2.02 8.12 12.46
N ALA A 158 -2.76 9.05 13.07
CA ALA A 158 -3.20 8.94 14.45
C ALA A 158 -4.00 7.64 14.71
N GLY A 159 -4.85 7.27 13.74
CA GLY A 159 -5.56 6.00 13.78
C GLY A 159 -4.60 4.80 13.72
N THR A 160 -3.64 4.79 12.80
CA THR A 160 -2.65 3.73 12.67
C THR A 160 -1.84 3.54 13.96
N ILE A 161 -1.38 4.63 14.58
CA ILE A 161 -0.64 4.59 15.85
C ILE A 161 -1.51 4.00 16.97
N ALA A 162 -2.75 4.47 17.10
CA ALA A 162 -3.66 3.95 18.13
C ALA A 162 -3.97 2.45 17.93
N LYS A 163 -4.13 1.99 16.69
CA LYS A 163 -4.34 0.56 16.38
C LYS A 163 -3.12 -0.30 16.71
N GLY A 164 -1.92 0.26 16.65
CA GLY A 164 -0.67 -0.39 17.03
C GLY A 164 -0.41 -0.48 18.53
N VAL A 165 -1.41 -0.21 19.38
CA VAL A 165 -1.31 -0.38 20.83
C VAL A 165 -1.97 -1.69 21.27
N ARG A 166 -1.22 -2.50 22.00
CA ARG A 166 -1.65 -3.75 22.62
C ARG A 166 -2.89 -3.53 23.49
N GLY A 167 -3.93 -4.30 23.20
CA GLY A 167 -5.21 -4.27 23.90
C GLY A 167 -6.29 -3.44 23.20
N VAL A 168 -5.94 -2.72 22.13
CA VAL A 168 -6.92 -2.09 21.24
C VAL A 168 -7.60 -3.15 20.38
N GLN A 169 -8.92 -3.24 20.50
CA GLN A 169 -9.74 -4.25 19.82
C GLN A 169 -10.54 -3.67 18.65
N SER A 170 -10.88 -2.38 18.72
CA SER A 170 -11.50 -1.63 17.63
C SER A 170 -11.16 -0.15 17.76
N LEU A 171 -11.21 0.58 16.65
CA LEU A 171 -10.94 2.01 16.62
C LEU A 171 -12.09 2.74 15.92
N LYS A 172 -12.61 3.78 16.57
CA LYS A 172 -13.46 4.80 15.97
C LYS A 172 -12.68 6.11 15.90
N ASN A 173 -12.42 6.58 14.69
CA ASN A 173 -11.66 7.81 14.47
C ASN A 173 -12.59 9.01 14.19
N ASP A 174 -13.03 9.67 15.27
CA ASP A 174 -13.91 10.84 15.24
C ASP A 174 -13.12 12.17 15.22
N LEU A 175 -11.82 12.15 14.88
CA LEU A 175 -11.03 13.36 14.70
C LEU A 175 -11.67 14.27 13.64
N THR A 176 -11.68 15.56 13.93
CA THR A 176 -12.17 16.60 13.02
C THR A 176 -11.00 17.24 12.28
N ILE A 177 -11.21 17.62 11.03
CA ILE A 177 -10.19 18.25 10.20
C ILE A 177 -10.52 19.73 10.05
N ASP A 178 -9.57 20.62 10.34
CA ASP A 178 -9.74 22.07 10.18
C ASP A 178 -9.03 22.58 8.93
N TYR A 179 -9.73 22.57 7.79
CA TYR A 179 -9.18 23.14 6.58
C TYR A 179 -9.13 24.68 6.65
N THR A 180 -7.93 25.25 6.72
CA THR A 180 -7.75 26.70 6.72
C THR A 180 -8.02 27.32 5.33
N GLY A 181 -9.22 27.85 5.10
CA GLY A 181 -9.55 28.63 3.90
C GLY A 181 -10.25 27.84 2.79
N THR A 182 -10.87 28.57 1.87
CA THR A 182 -11.76 28.00 0.84
C THR A 182 -10.99 27.54 -0.40
N ARG A 183 -11.29 26.34 -0.89
CA ARG A 183 -10.82 25.83 -2.19
C ARG A 183 -12.00 25.56 -3.12
N THR A 184 -11.76 25.63 -4.42
CA THR A 184 -12.78 25.30 -5.42
C THR A 184 -12.75 23.81 -5.76
N ASP A 185 -13.91 23.24 -6.11
CA ASP A 185 -14.02 21.84 -6.58
C ASP A 185 -13.08 21.55 -7.75
N ARG A 186 -12.89 22.53 -8.64
CA ARG A 186 -11.98 22.40 -9.79
C ARG A 186 -10.52 22.24 -9.35
N GLU A 187 -10.09 22.97 -8.32
CA GLU A 187 -8.72 22.85 -7.79
C GLU A 187 -8.53 21.50 -7.11
N MET A 188 -9.51 21.05 -6.33
CA MET A 188 -9.47 19.74 -5.69
C MET A 188 -9.45 18.61 -6.73
N GLN A 189 -10.34 18.66 -7.72
CA GLN A 189 -10.39 17.69 -8.81
C GLN A 189 -9.05 17.58 -9.56
N ALA A 190 -8.46 18.72 -9.93
CA ALA A 190 -7.20 18.73 -10.66
C ALA A 190 -6.05 18.16 -9.82
N GLU A 191 -6.01 18.46 -8.52
CA GLU A 191 -4.97 17.92 -7.63
C GLU A 191 -5.14 16.42 -7.38
N ILE A 192 -6.38 15.93 -7.22
CA ILE A 192 -6.64 14.49 -7.11
C ILE A 192 -6.19 13.77 -8.37
N GLN A 193 -6.51 14.29 -9.55
CA GLN A 193 -6.08 13.72 -10.83
C GLN A 193 -4.55 13.68 -10.93
N GLU A 194 -3.87 14.75 -10.53
CA GLU A 194 -2.40 14.81 -10.54
C GLU A 194 -1.79 13.78 -9.57
N ARG A 195 -2.36 13.63 -8.36
CA ARG A 195 -1.92 12.62 -7.39
C ARG A 195 -2.05 11.19 -7.93
N LEU A 196 -3.20 10.85 -8.50
CA LEU A 196 -3.42 9.52 -9.09
C LEU A 196 -2.45 9.27 -10.25
N ARG A 197 -2.21 10.29 -11.08
CA ARG A 197 -1.31 10.21 -12.24
C ARG A 197 0.13 9.91 -11.85
N TRP A 198 0.64 10.52 -10.78
CA TRP A 198 2.03 10.34 -10.35
C TRP A 198 2.25 9.16 -9.40
N ASN A 199 1.20 8.52 -8.90
CA ASN A 199 1.35 7.33 -8.08
C ASN A 199 1.56 6.08 -8.95
N VAL A 200 2.68 5.37 -8.76
CA VAL A 200 2.94 4.10 -9.46
C VAL A 200 1.97 2.98 -9.04
N LEU A 201 1.34 3.13 -7.88
CA LEU A 201 0.41 2.15 -7.32
C LEU A 201 -1.05 2.33 -7.78
N VAL A 202 -1.31 3.22 -8.75
CA VAL A 202 -2.65 3.46 -9.29
C VAL A 202 -2.57 3.71 -10.78
N ASP A 203 -3.30 2.96 -11.60
CA ASP A 203 -3.47 3.25 -13.02
C ASP A 203 -4.63 4.24 -13.21
N ASP A 204 -4.33 5.53 -13.34
CA ASP A 204 -5.31 6.62 -13.37
C ASP A 204 -6.11 6.70 -14.68
N ALA A 205 -5.65 6.05 -15.75
CA ALA A 205 -6.19 6.19 -17.11
C ALA A 205 -7.68 5.81 -17.24
N LEU A 206 -8.17 4.93 -16.35
CA LEU A 206 -9.56 4.47 -16.33
C LEU A 206 -10.34 4.97 -15.11
N ILE A 207 -9.82 5.98 -14.40
CA ILE A 207 -10.44 6.59 -13.22
C ILE A 207 -10.96 7.98 -13.56
N ASP A 208 -12.28 8.14 -13.50
CA ASP A 208 -12.94 9.43 -13.60
C ASP A 208 -13.10 10.06 -12.21
N VAL A 209 -12.59 11.28 -12.06
CA VAL A 209 -12.68 12.06 -10.81
C VAL A 209 -13.69 13.20 -10.97
N SER A 210 -14.69 13.24 -10.09
CA SER A 210 -15.65 14.34 -10.00
C SER A 210 -15.69 14.93 -8.60
N VAL A 211 -15.81 16.25 -8.47
CA VAL A 211 -15.92 16.94 -7.18
C VAL A 211 -17.10 17.89 -7.20
N ASN A 212 -17.96 17.82 -6.18
CA ASN A 212 -19.12 18.69 -6.01
C ASN A 212 -19.26 19.12 -4.54
N ASP A 213 -19.09 20.40 -4.27
CA ASP A 213 -19.14 20.99 -2.93
C ASP A 213 -18.28 20.21 -1.92
N GLY A 214 -17.02 19.91 -2.29
CA GLY A 214 -16.08 19.14 -1.44
C GLY A 214 -16.32 17.63 -1.40
N ALA A 215 -17.41 17.11 -1.97
CA ALA A 215 -17.65 15.68 -2.09
C ALA A 215 -17.03 15.13 -3.39
N VAL A 216 -16.10 14.19 -3.26
CA VAL A 216 -15.42 13.51 -4.35
C VAL A 216 -16.14 12.22 -4.71
N THR A 217 -16.26 11.95 -6.00
CA THR A 217 -16.67 10.64 -6.54
C THR A 217 -15.57 10.12 -7.47
N LEU A 218 -15.18 8.87 -7.26
CA LEU A 218 -14.30 8.11 -8.15
C LEU A 218 -15.14 7.03 -8.86
N ASP A 219 -15.21 7.13 -10.18
CA ASP A 219 -15.91 6.21 -11.07
C ASP A 219 -14.92 5.58 -12.07
N GLY A 220 -15.26 4.42 -12.63
CA GLY A 220 -14.45 3.79 -13.67
C GLY A 220 -13.95 2.40 -13.28
N ILE A 221 -12.71 2.07 -13.67
CA ILE A 221 -12.17 0.72 -13.57
C ILE A 221 -10.77 0.74 -12.93
N VAL A 222 -10.52 -0.19 -12.02
CA VAL A 222 -9.20 -0.46 -11.42
C VAL A 222 -8.86 -1.95 -11.48
N GLY A 223 -7.59 -2.30 -11.40
CA GLY A 223 -7.10 -3.67 -11.57
C GLY A 223 -7.21 -4.56 -10.34
N SER A 224 -7.24 -4.01 -9.13
CA SER A 224 -7.39 -4.77 -7.88
C SER A 224 -8.13 -4.00 -6.77
N ALA A 225 -8.55 -4.71 -5.73
CA ALA A 225 -9.12 -4.07 -4.54
C ALA A 225 -8.08 -3.19 -3.80
N ALA A 226 -6.81 -3.60 -3.78
CA ALA A 226 -5.74 -2.79 -3.20
C ALA A 226 -5.53 -1.46 -3.96
N GLU A 227 -5.57 -1.48 -5.29
CA GLU A 227 -5.50 -0.28 -6.12
C GLU A 227 -6.72 0.64 -5.88
N LYS A 228 -7.93 0.06 -5.78
CA LYS A 228 -9.15 0.80 -5.41
C LYS A 228 -8.97 1.53 -4.08
N ARG A 229 -8.44 0.84 -3.06
CA ARG A 229 -8.15 1.44 -1.75
C ARG A 229 -7.13 2.57 -1.90
N ARG A 230 -6.06 2.37 -2.66
CA ARG A 230 -5.03 3.40 -2.90
C ARG A 230 -5.60 4.65 -3.57
N ALA A 231 -6.38 4.49 -4.65
CA ALA A 231 -7.06 5.59 -5.33
C ALA A 231 -7.99 6.38 -4.39
N HIS A 232 -8.73 5.67 -3.53
CA HIS A 232 -9.55 6.30 -2.48
C HIS A 232 -8.71 7.11 -1.49
N MET A 233 -7.56 6.58 -1.04
CA MET A 233 -6.64 7.31 -0.15
C MET A 233 -6.06 8.55 -0.83
N ASP A 234 -5.69 8.46 -2.10
CA ASP A 234 -5.13 9.58 -2.86
C ASP A 234 -6.13 10.69 -3.18
N ALA A 235 -7.42 10.38 -3.20
CA ALA A 235 -8.47 11.37 -3.41
C ALA A 235 -8.67 12.33 -2.23
N TRP A 236 -8.09 12.04 -1.06
CA TRP A 236 -8.16 12.93 0.10
C TRP A 236 -7.16 14.07 -0.01
N VAL A 237 -7.52 15.12 -0.76
CA VAL A 237 -6.76 16.38 -0.78
C VAL A 237 -7.34 17.38 0.21
N ARG A 238 -6.57 18.43 0.52
CA ARG A 238 -7.04 19.52 1.39
C ARG A 238 -8.35 20.10 0.85
N GLY A 239 -9.38 20.16 1.69
CA GLY A 239 -10.72 20.68 1.35
C GLY A 239 -11.76 19.63 0.97
N VAL A 240 -11.37 18.35 0.85
CA VAL A 240 -12.31 17.25 0.60
C VAL A 240 -13.06 16.88 1.87
N ASP A 241 -14.38 16.79 1.79
CA ASP A 241 -15.27 16.45 2.91
C ASP A 241 -15.62 14.95 2.95
N SER A 242 -15.70 14.32 1.77
CA SER A 242 -16.00 12.89 1.62
C SER A 242 -15.51 12.36 0.28
N VAL A 243 -15.10 11.10 0.24
CA VAL A 243 -14.75 10.38 -0.98
C VAL A 243 -15.68 9.17 -1.12
N ASP A 244 -16.36 9.06 -2.27
CA ASP A 244 -17.13 7.87 -2.67
C ASP A 244 -16.41 7.18 -3.83
N ALA A 245 -15.84 5.99 -3.56
CA ALA A 245 -15.18 5.15 -4.55
C ALA A 245 -16.02 3.93 -4.94
N SER A 246 -17.32 3.89 -4.59
CA SER A 246 -18.19 2.75 -4.90
C SER A 246 -18.39 2.54 -6.41
N GLY A 247 -18.22 3.60 -7.21
CA GLY A 247 -18.26 3.58 -8.68
C GLY A 247 -17.04 2.96 -9.36
N LEU A 248 -15.95 2.69 -8.65
CA LEU A 248 -14.80 1.95 -9.18
C LEU A 248 -15.10 0.45 -9.25
N GLU A 249 -15.17 -0.08 -10.47
CA GLU A 249 -15.28 -1.51 -10.74
C GLU A 249 -13.91 -2.17 -10.78
N ILE A 250 -13.75 -3.30 -10.08
CA ILE A 250 -12.49 -4.05 -10.08
C ILE A 250 -12.52 -5.08 -11.21
N GLN A 251 -11.55 -4.96 -12.12
CA GLN A 251 -11.41 -5.79 -13.29
C GLN A 251 -9.93 -6.15 -13.48
N ALA A 252 -9.56 -7.42 -13.27
CA ALA A 252 -8.16 -7.86 -13.34
C ALA A 252 -7.46 -7.52 -14.68
N TRP A 253 -8.20 -7.48 -15.78
CA TRP A 253 -7.67 -7.12 -17.10
C TRP A 253 -7.32 -5.64 -17.26
N ALA A 254 -7.73 -4.77 -16.33
CA ALA A 254 -7.44 -3.33 -16.40
C ALA A 254 -5.95 -3.01 -16.32
N LYS A 255 -5.11 -3.95 -15.85
CA LYS A 255 -3.64 -3.83 -15.80
C LYS A 255 -2.94 -4.03 -17.15
N ASN A 256 -3.71 -4.20 -18.22
CA ASN A 256 -3.14 -4.31 -19.55
C ASN A 256 -2.46 -2.99 -19.95
N GLU A 257 -1.20 -3.08 -20.39
CA GLU A 257 -0.38 -1.94 -20.83
C GLU A 257 -1.08 -1.04 -21.85
N ASP A 258 -1.87 -1.62 -22.78
CA ASP A 258 -2.60 -0.85 -23.81
C ASP A 258 -3.61 0.16 -23.23
N LEU A 259 -3.99 -0.02 -21.96
CA LEU A 259 -4.99 0.81 -21.26
C LEU A 259 -4.39 1.90 -20.38
N ARG A 260 -3.06 1.88 -20.16
CA ARG A 260 -2.34 2.78 -19.23
C ARG A 260 -2.01 4.16 -19.81
N GLY A 261 -2.31 4.40 -21.10
CA GLY A 261 -2.14 5.70 -21.74
C GLY A 261 -0.68 6.13 -21.84
N ASP A 262 -0.36 7.37 -21.45
CA ASP A 262 0.99 7.95 -21.46
C ASP A 262 1.58 8.11 -20.04
N LYS A 263 1.04 7.39 -19.05
CA LYS A 263 1.44 7.46 -17.64
C LYS A 263 2.94 7.26 -17.47
N TYR A 264 3.48 6.17 -18.00
CA TYR A 264 4.90 5.79 -17.90
C TYR A 264 5.78 6.33 -19.03
N ALA A 265 5.27 7.23 -19.88
CA ALA A 265 6.12 7.89 -20.89
C ALA A 265 7.19 8.77 -20.24
N GLU A 266 8.38 8.84 -20.86
CA GLU A 266 9.53 9.64 -20.41
C GLU A 266 9.13 11.01 -19.84
N LYS A 267 9.47 11.24 -18.59
CA LYS A 267 9.22 12.48 -17.85
C LYS A 267 10.52 13.25 -17.69
N SER A 268 10.45 14.59 -17.74
CA SER A 268 11.63 15.38 -17.43
C SER A 268 11.93 15.35 -15.93
N ASP A 269 13.21 15.44 -15.55
CA ASP A 269 13.62 15.52 -14.14
C ASP A 269 12.89 16.62 -13.38
N THR A 270 12.61 17.75 -14.03
CA THR A 270 11.87 18.86 -13.45
C THR A 270 10.39 18.53 -13.17
N GLU A 271 9.78 17.62 -13.92
CA GLU A 271 8.43 17.12 -13.62
C GLU A 271 8.47 16.10 -12.48
N ILE A 272 9.43 15.17 -12.52
CA ILE A 272 9.61 14.15 -11.48
C ILE A 272 9.93 14.81 -10.13
N GLU A 273 10.85 15.78 -10.09
CA GLU A 273 11.22 16.53 -8.89
C GLU A 273 9.98 17.15 -8.21
N ARG A 274 9.13 17.83 -8.99
CA ARG A 274 7.89 18.41 -8.47
C ARG A 274 6.90 17.35 -8.00
N ALA A 275 6.76 16.25 -8.74
CA ALA A 275 5.86 15.17 -8.36
C ALA A 275 6.28 14.54 -7.02
N VAL A 276 7.58 14.36 -6.79
CA VAL A 276 8.12 13.87 -5.52
C VAL A 276 7.91 14.91 -4.41
N GLU A 277 8.20 16.19 -4.66
CA GLU A 277 7.91 17.28 -3.69
C GLU A 277 6.44 17.28 -3.28
N ASP A 278 5.53 17.22 -4.26
CA ASP A 278 4.08 17.17 -4.03
C ASP A 278 3.68 15.92 -3.24
N ALA A 279 4.24 14.75 -3.56
CA ALA A 279 3.95 13.51 -2.84
C ALA A 279 4.38 13.59 -1.36
N LEU A 280 5.55 14.18 -1.07
CA LEU A 280 6.07 14.34 0.29
C LEU A 280 5.21 15.28 1.14
N LEU A 281 4.51 16.26 0.55
CA LEU A 281 3.57 17.13 1.26
C LEU A 281 2.36 16.39 1.84
N TYR A 282 2.10 15.18 1.36
CA TYR A 282 0.99 14.34 1.79
C TYR A 282 1.41 13.17 2.66
N ASP A 283 2.70 13.00 2.95
CA ASP A 283 3.13 12.06 3.98
C ASP A 283 3.22 12.81 5.33
N PRO A 284 2.29 12.56 6.28
CA PRO A 284 2.28 13.25 7.57
C PRO A 284 3.52 12.94 8.41
N ARG A 285 4.26 11.86 8.09
CA ARG A 285 5.52 11.50 8.73
C ARG A 285 6.69 12.32 8.21
N VAL A 286 6.51 13.08 7.12
CA VAL A 286 7.60 13.78 6.41
C VAL A 286 7.33 15.27 6.25
N VAL A 287 6.08 15.67 6.07
CA VAL A 287 5.67 17.04 5.69
C VAL A 287 6.23 18.15 6.58
N SER A 288 6.45 17.88 7.88
CA SER A 288 6.98 18.86 8.83
C SER A 288 8.47 19.20 8.62
N PHE A 289 9.21 18.37 7.88
CA PHE A 289 10.68 18.42 7.78
C PHE A 289 11.23 19.20 6.59
N ASN A 290 10.38 19.68 5.68
CA ASN A 290 10.78 20.44 4.48
C ASN A 290 11.94 19.79 3.70
N VAL A 291 11.76 18.52 3.32
CA VAL A 291 12.75 17.75 2.56
C VAL A 291 13.01 18.40 1.21
N SER A 292 14.29 18.59 0.88
CA SER A 292 14.74 19.04 -0.44
C SER A 292 14.89 17.85 -1.39
N VAL A 293 14.40 18.03 -2.61
CA VAL A 293 14.43 17.03 -3.69
C VAL A 293 15.30 17.56 -4.83
N GLU A 294 16.10 16.70 -5.44
CA GLU A 294 16.85 16.98 -6.67
C GLU A 294 16.72 15.75 -7.57
N ALA A 295 16.33 15.94 -8.84
CA ALA A 295 16.21 14.86 -9.82
C ALA A 295 17.30 14.97 -10.90
N ASP A 296 17.93 13.84 -11.24
CA ASP A 296 18.88 13.71 -12.34
C ASP A 296 18.69 12.36 -13.05
N HIS A 297 18.18 12.39 -14.28
CA HIS A 297 17.81 11.22 -15.08
C HIS A 297 16.94 10.21 -14.31
N GLY A 298 15.92 10.69 -13.60
CA GLY A 298 15.03 9.86 -12.75
C GLY A 298 15.66 9.38 -11.43
N ALA A 299 16.93 9.66 -11.16
CA ALA A 299 17.53 9.43 -9.85
C ALA A 299 17.24 10.62 -8.91
N ILE A 300 16.63 10.34 -7.77
CA ILE A 300 16.21 11.33 -6.79
C ILE A 300 17.22 11.40 -5.65
N THR A 301 17.69 12.59 -5.31
CA THR A 301 18.45 12.84 -4.09
C THR A 301 17.59 13.57 -3.07
N LEU A 302 17.37 12.97 -1.89
CA LEU A 302 16.66 13.61 -0.77
C LEU A 302 17.66 14.21 0.23
N ARG A 303 17.43 15.45 0.68
CA ARG A 303 18.30 16.14 1.65
C ARG A 303 17.49 16.94 2.66
N GLY A 304 18.05 17.13 3.85
CA GLY A 304 17.41 17.83 4.95
C GLY A 304 17.63 17.10 6.27
N ASP A 305 16.90 17.55 7.28
CA ASP A 305 16.92 17.02 8.64
C ASP A 305 15.54 16.45 8.95
N VAL A 306 15.49 15.27 9.56
CA VAL A 306 14.27 14.65 10.11
C VAL A 306 14.49 14.26 11.56
N ASP A 307 13.41 13.99 12.30
CA ASP A 307 13.50 13.71 13.75
C ASP A 307 13.73 12.23 14.08
N ASN A 308 13.41 11.30 13.19
CA ASN A 308 13.60 9.87 13.42
C ASN A 308 13.90 9.09 12.12
N LEU A 309 14.31 7.83 12.28
CA LEU A 309 14.59 6.91 11.18
C LEU A 309 13.33 6.64 10.33
N LYS A 310 12.14 6.58 10.94
CA LYS A 310 10.90 6.32 10.21
C LYS A 310 10.57 7.41 9.20
N ALA A 311 10.71 8.68 9.56
CA ALA A 311 10.49 9.81 8.66
C ALA A 311 11.48 9.76 7.49
N LYS A 312 12.74 9.39 7.77
CA LYS A 312 13.76 9.19 6.75
C LYS A 312 13.37 8.10 5.74
N SER A 313 12.98 6.92 6.19
CA SER A 313 12.59 5.82 5.28
C SER A 313 11.24 6.08 4.59
N SER A 314 10.30 6.76 5.26
CA SER A 314 9.01 7.13 4.67
C SER A 314 9.15 8.14 3.53
N ALA A 315 10.09 9.09 3.64
CA ALA A 315 10.41 10.02 2.56
C ALA A 315 10.96 9.30 1.33
N GLU A 316 11.82 8.30 1.55
CA GLU A 316 12.36 7.48 0.47
C GLU A 316 11.30 6.61 -0.20
N GLN A 317 10.44 5.94 0.56
CA GLN A 317 9.32 5.18 0.00
C GLN A 317 8.37 6.09 -0.81
N THR A 318 8.06 7.27 -0.29
CA THR A 318 7.19 8.23 -0.99
C THR A 318 7.79 8.67 -2.31
N ALA A 319 9.11 8.91 -2.36
CA ALA A 319 9.82 9.20 -3.60
C ALA A 319 9.82 7.99 -4.56
N ARG A 320 10.10 6.77 -4.08
CA ARG A 320 10.08 5.53 -4.90
C ARG A 320 8.71 5.33 -5.58
N ASN A 321 7.63 5.58 -4.84
CA ASN A 321 6.26 5.43 -5.34
C ASN A 321 5.81 6.50 -6.37
N THR A 322 6.73 7.33 -6.87
CA THR A 322 6.45 8.39 -7.84
C THR A 322 6.86 7.97 -9.25
N VAL A 323 5.96 8.11 -10.22
CA VAL A 323 6.22 7.78 -11.63
C VAL A 323 7.48 8.48 -12.15
N GLY A 324 8.35 7.73 -12.82
CA GLY A 324 9.62 8.23 -13.38
C GLY A 324 10.81 8.17 -12.42
N VAL A 325 10.59 7.86 -11.14
CA VAL A 325 11.69 7.62 -10.19
C VAL A 325 12.31 6.25 -10.44
N VAL A 326 13.61 6.24 -10.67
CA VAL A 326 14.39 5.03 -10.95
C VAL A 326 15.21 4.61 -9.74
N GLN A 327 15.73 5.58 -9.00
CA GLN A 327 16.54 5.35 -7.80
C GLN A 327 16.33 6.49 -6.82
N VAL A 328 16.42 6.20 -5.52
CA VAL A 328 16.46 7.21 -4.47
C VAL A 328 17.78 7.12 -3.71
N ASP A 329 18.53 8.22 -3.69
CA ASP A 329 19.68 8.47 -2.83
C ASP A 329 19.22 9.30 -1.62
N ASN A 330 18.86 8.61 -0.56
CA ASN A 330 18.33 9.22 0.65
C ASN A 330 19.45 9.75 1.57
N ARG A 331 19.76 11.03 1.43
CA ARG A 331 20.78 11.75 2.22
C ARG A 331 20.18 12.57 3.36
N LEU A 332 18.96 12.25 3.79
CA LEU A 332 18.37 12.84 4.99
C LEU A 332 19.21 12.48 6.22
N THR A 333 19.40 13.45 7.10
CA THR A 333 20.07 13.27 8.38
C THR A 333 19.03 13.23 9.48
N VAL A 334 19.10 12.23 10.36
CA VAL A 334 18.30 12.25 11.58
C VAL A 334 19.03 13.16 12.57
N THR A 335 18.47 14.33 12.86
CA THR A 335 19.09 15.32 13.73
C THR A 335 18.26 15.43 15.01
N PRO A 336 18.52 14.59 16.02
CA PRO A 336 17.75 14.63 17.26
C PRO A 336 17.83 16.00 17.93
N LEU A 337 16.67 16.57 18.24
CA LEU A 337 16.55 17.70 19.13
C LEU A 337 16.79 17.23 20.57
N THR A 338 18.04 17.24 21.04
CA THR A 338 18.38 17.14 22.48
C THR A 338 17.82 15.93 23.25
N VAL A 339 17.55 14.80 22.59
CA VAL A 339 17.15 13.55 23.26
C VAL A 339 18.41 12.79 23.69
N SER A 340 18.50 12.41 24.97
CA SER A 340 19.60 11.57 25.46
C SER A 340 19.39 10.11 25.11
N ASP A 341 20.46 9.35 24.89
CA ASP A 341 20.38 7.90 24.64
C ASP A 341 19.57 7.14 25.71
N GLU A 342 19.66 7.53 26.98
CA GLU A 342 18.86 6.93 28.07
C GLU A 342 17.34 7.13 27.86
N ALA A 343 16.95 8.27 27.28
CA ALA A 343 15.55 8.54 26.95
C ALA A 343 15.12 7.75 25.71
N ILE A 344 15.96 7.70 24.66
CA ILE A 344 15.73 6.88 23.47
C ILE A 344 15.54 5.41 23.85
N GLU A 345 16.44 4.85 24.67
CA GLU A 345 16.36 3.47 25.16
C GLU A 345 15.05 3.21 25.91
N THR A 346 14.66 4.13 26.79
CA THR A 346 13.40 4.05 27.55
C THR A 346 12.18 4.09 26.63
N ASP A 347 12.15 5.02 25.67
CA ASP A 347 11.02 5.22 24.78
C ASP A 347 10.88 4.06 23.79
N VAL A 348 11.99 3.54 23.24
CA VAL A 348 11.99 2.33 22.40
C VAL A 348 11.50 1.12 23.19
N ALA A 349 12.03 0.89 24.40
CA ALA A 349 11.58 -0.24 25.22
C ALA A 349 10.07 -0.14 25.54
N GLN A 350 9.56 1.07 25.81
CA GLN A 350 8.13 1.28 26.05
C GLN A 350 7.29 1.11 24.79
N ALA A 351 7.78 1.52 23.62
CA ALA A 351 7.10 1.32 22.35
C ALA A 351 7.00 -0.18 22.00
N LEU A 352 8.07 -0.95 22.18
CA LEU A 352 8.08 -2.41 21.97
C LEU A 352 7.11 -3.13 22.89
N ILE A 353 7.04 -2.76 24.18
CA ILE A 353 6.08 -3.35 25.14
C ILE A 353 4.62 -3.02 24.76
N ALA A 354 4.40 -1.86 24.11
CA ALA A 354 3.08 -1.42 23.69
C ALA A 354 2.66 -2.04 22.34
N ASP A 355 3.57 -2.57 21.53
CA ASP A 355 3.26 -3.13 20.22
C ASP A 355 2.66 -4.55 20.32
N PRO A 356 1.51 -4.82 19.69
CA PRO A 356 0.79 -6.09 19.86
C PRO A 356 1.42 -7.31 19.19
N PHE A 357 2.46 -7.16 18.37
CA PHE A 357 3.16 -8.30 17.76
C PHE A 357 4.43 -8.67 18.53
N VAL A 358 5.07 -7.70 19.20
CA VAL A 358 6.35 -7.94 19.86
C VAL A 358 6.34 -7.79 21.39
N ASP A 359 5.21 -7.38 21.97
CA ASP A 359 5.02 -7.20 23.43
C ASP A 359 5.36 -8.42 24.30
N ARG A 360 5.17 -9.63 23.77
CA ARG A 360 5.43 -10.89 24.48
C ARG A 360 6.92 -11.20 24.62
N TYR A 361 7.76 -10.59 23.78
CA TYR A 361 9.19 -10.87 23.75
C TYR A 361 9.95 -10.00 24.73
N LYS A 362 11.00 -10.59 25.31
CA LYS A 362 11.96 -9.83 26.11
C LYS A 362 13.05 -9.31 25.17
N ILE A 363 12.80 -8.14 24.60
CA ILE A 363 13.77 -7.44 23.75
C ILE A 363 14.62 -6.51 24.61
N ASP A 364 15.92 -6.77 24.66
CA ASP A 364 16.90 -5.91 25.33
C ASP A 364 17.32 -4.79 24.36
N VAL A 365 17.17 -3.53 24.80
CA VAL A 365 17.41 -2.32 24.00
C VAL A 365 18.63 -1.59 24.56
N ASN A 366 19.52 -1.11 23.69
CA ASN A 366 20.59 -0.18 24.08
C ASN A 366 20.66 0.96 23.06
N SER A 367 20.87 2.20 23.50
CA SER A 367 21.11 3.34 22.60
C SER A 367 22.51 3.91 22.79
N THR A 368 23.20 4.25 21.71
CA THR A 368 24.47 5.00 21.75
C THR A 368 24.57 5.94 20.55
N ASN A 369 24.58 7.26 20.82
CA ASN A 369 24.53 8.32 19.82
C ASN A 369 23.35 8.16 18.83
N GLY A 370 22.18 7.75 19.34
CA GLY A 370 20.98 7.52 18.53
C GLY A 370 20.99 6.23 17.70
N ILE A 371 22.05 5.43 17.77
CA ILE A 371 22.05 4.07 17.21
C ILE A 371 21.45 3.13 18.25
N VAL A 372 20.34 2.50 17.91
CA VAL A 372 19.60 1.58 18.78
C VAL A 372 19.94 0.15 18.41
N SER A 373 20.45 -0.63 19.35
CA SER A 373 20.71 -2.06 19.16
C SER A 373 19.64 -2.89 19.87
N LEU A 374 19.01 -3.82 19.15
CA LEU A 374 17.96 -4.71 19.66
C LEU A 374 18.52 -6.13 19.81
N TYR A 375 18.35 -6.76 20.96
CA TYR A 375 18.80 -8.13 21.25
C TYR A 375 17.69 -8.97 21.89
N GLY A 376 17.73 -10.28 21.67
CA GLY A 376 16.74 -11.22 22.19
C GLY A 376 16.32 -12.20 21.11
N ASP A 377 15.21 -12.90 21.38
CA ASP A 377 14.64 -13.91 20.52
C ASP A 377 13.21 -13.50 20.14
N VAL A 378 12.85 -13.71 18.87
CA VAL A 378 11.47 -13.61 18.35
C VAL A 378 11.14 -14.91 17.63
N ASP A 379 9.86 -15.16 17.33
CA ASP A 379 9.46 -16.41 16.70
C ASP A 379 9.78 -16.37 15.21
N ASN A 380 9.47 -15.26 14.51
CA ASN A 380 9.61 -15.14 13.06
C ASN A 380 10.26 -13.82 12.56
N ALA A 381 10.55 -13.77 11.25
CA ALA A 381 11.17 -12.62 10.61
C ALA A 381 10.27 -11.37 10.57
N TYR A 382 8.94 -11.54 10.53
CA TYR A 382 8.00 -10.42 10.61
C TYR A 382 8.14 -9.69 11.95
N GLU A 383 8.11 -10.42 13.07
CA GLU A 383 8.26 -9.85 14.40
C GLU A 383 9.63 -9.21 14.61
N LYS A 384 10.69 -9.83 14.05
CA LYS A 384 12.03 -9.23 14.02
C LYS A 384 11.99 -7.86 13.36
N GLY A 385 11.39 -7.79 12.18
CA GLY A 385 11.20 -6.52 11.52
C GLY A 385 10.34 -5.57 12.34
N GLN A 386 9.21 -6.04 12.89
CA GLN A 386 8.20 -5.18 13.50
C GLN A 386 8.83 -4.46 14.69
N ALA A 387 9.70 -5.13 15.44
CA ALA A 387 10.51 -4.51 16.48
C ALA A 387 11.39 -3.35 15.96
N GLU A 388 11.98 -3.50 14.77
CA GLU A 388 12.78 -2.45 14.14
C GLU A 388 11.93 -1.29 13.61
N ASP A 389 10.76 -1.55 13.00
CA ASP A 389 9.84 -0.48 12.60
C ASP A 389 9.34 0.32 13.82
N VAL A 390 8.94 -0.37 14.89
CA VAL A 390 8.53 0.24 16.16
C VAL A 390 9.65 1.11 16.73
N ALA A 391 10.89 0.59 16.77
CA ALA A 391 12.04 1.36 17.23
C ALA A 391 12.32 2.57 16.33
N SER A 392 12.19 2.43 15.01
CA SER A 392 12.51 3.49 14.03
C SER A 392 11.62 4.74 14.16
N ARG A 393 10.42 4.59 14.74
CA ARG A 393 9.45 5.69 14.95
C ARG A 393 9.81 6.59 16.13
N VAL A 394 10.66 6.12 17.05
CA VAL A 394 11.03 6.89 18.25
C VAL A 394 11.94 8.06 17.88
N ASN A 395 11.66 9.24 18.45
CA ASN A 395 12.44 10.45 18.22
C ASN A 395 13.93 10.23 18.57
N GLY A 396 14.81 10.62 17.65
CA GLY A 396 16.26 10.54 17.81
C GLY A 396 16.89 9.19 17.48
N VAL A 397 16.09 8.18 17.11
CA VAL A 397 16.62 6.95 16.53
C VAL A 397 17.17 7.25 15.13
N LEU A 398 18.49 7.22 15.01
CA LEU A 398 19.23 7.46 13.77
C LEU A 398 19.35 6.20 12.91
N PHE A 399 19.54 5.07 13.58
CA PHE A 399 19.73 3.76 12.95
C PHE A 399 19.35 2.65 13.94
N VAL A 400 18.89 1.52 13.44
CA VAL A 400 18.59 0.33 14.24
C VAL A 400 19.52 -0.81 13.84
N GLU A 401 20.28 -1.33 14.82
CA GLU A 401 21.05 -2.56 14.70
C GLU A 401 20.23 -3.71 15.27
N ASN A 402 19.50 -4.40 14.38
CA ASN A 402 18.59 -5.46 14.77
C ASN A 402 19.30 -6.83 14.87
N HIS A 403 19.70 -7.19 16.08
CA HIS A 403 20.36 -8.45 16.41
C HIS A 403 19.41 -9.51 16.98
N LEU A 404 18.10 -9.36 16.81
CA LEU A 404 17.13 -10.38 17.23
C LEU A 404 17.41 -11.70 16.50
N GLU A 405 17.41 -12.80 17.25
CA GLU A 405 17.49 -14.16 16.72
C GLU A 405 16.07 -14.67 16.45
N VAL A 406 15.87 -15.29 15.29
CA VAL A 406 14.59 -15.88 14.90
C VAL A 406 14.60 -17.35 15.31
N SER A 407 13.62 -17.74 16.13
CA SER A 407 13.57 -19.07 16.76
C SER A 407 13.05 -20.16 15.83
N ASP A 408 12.08 -19.83 14.99
CA ASP A 408 11.54 -20.74 13.99
C ASP A 408 12.24 -20.55 12.64
N ASN A 409 12.51 -21.67 11.96
CA ASN A 409 13.10 -21.65 10.62
C ASN A 409 12.00 -21.48 9.57
N ASP A 410 11.05 -20.58 9.84
CA ASP A 410 9.94 -20.25 8.94
C ASP A 410 10.44 -19.46 7.75
N GLU A 411 9.80 -19.70 6.60
CA GLU A 411 10.12 -19.05 5.34
C GLU A 411 9.89 -17.53 5.41
N LEU A 412 10.64 -16.83 4.58
CA LEU A 412 10.86 -15.38 4.67
C LEU A 412 9.57 -14.58 4.51
N TYR A 413 9.50 -13.47 5.25
CA TYR A 413 8.44 -12.49 5.13
C TYR A 413 8.48 -11.76 3.77
N SER A 414 7.36 -11.80 3.04
CA SER A 414 7.18 -11.05 1.80
C SER A 414 6.60 -9.64 2.09
N TYR A 415 7.45 -8.60 2.01
CA TYR A 415 7.03 -7.19 1.85
C TYR A 415 6.03 -6.98 0.70
N ASP A 416 4.89 -6.38 1.04
CA ASP A 416 3.86 -5.97 0.08
C ASP A 416 3.62 -4.44 0.16
N PRO A 417 3.87 -3.64 -0.91
CA PRO A 417 3.75 -2.18 -0.85
C PRO A 417 2.32 -1.63 -0.65
N TYR A 418 1.27 -2.45 -0.77
CA TYR A 418 -0.10 -2.08 -0.40
C TYR A 418 -0.44 -2.44 1.06
N VAL A 419 0.31 -3.36 1.67
CA VAL A 419 0.10 -3.87 3.03
C VAL A 419 1.08 -3.23 4.02
N ASP A 420 2.31 -2.95 3.60
CA ASP A 420 3.43 -2.58 4.45
C ASP A 420 3.90 -1.14 4.27
N ASP A 421 4.02 -0.44 5.40
CA ASP A 421 4.58 0.91 5.47
C ASP A 421 6.13 0.93 5.57
N TRP A 422 6.81 -0.20 5.35
CA TRP A 422 8.22 -0.44 5.71
C TRP A 422 8.84 -1.52 4.82
N LEU A 423 9.99 -1.25 4.23
CA LEU A 423 10.65 -2.12 3.25
C LEU A 423 11.65 -3.05 3.95
N ILE A 424 11.44 -4.37 3.86
CA ILE A 424 12.37 -5.33 4.46
C ILE A 424 13.77 -5.29 3.81
N ASP A 425 13.83 -5.00 2.50
CA ASP A 425 15.07 -4.87 1.73
C ASP A 425 15.90 -3.64 2.13
N ASP A 426 15.31 -2.66 2.83
CA ASP A 426 16.06 -1.51 3.35
C ASP A 426 16.80 -1.84 4.66
N TYR A 427 16.54 -3.02 5.24
CA TYR A 427 17.21 -3.48 6.46
C TYR A 427 18.44 -4.33 6.12
N ALA A 428 19.56 -4.05 6.79
CA ALA A 428 20.86 -4.66 6.52
C ALA A 428 20.90 -6.19 6.74
N TRP A 429 19.90 -6.77 7.38
CA TRP A 429 19.74 -8.20 7.57
C TRP A 429 18.81 -8.85 6.53
N GLY A 430 18.20 -8.11 5.59
CA GLY A 430 17.35 -8.67 4.54
C GLY A 430 18.10 -9.47 3.47
N ASP A 431 19.43 -9.32 3.36
CA ASP A 431 20.27 -10.08 2.44
C ASP A 431 20.54 -11.49 3.00
N PHE A 432 19.80 -12.50 2.53
CA PHE A 432 20.08 -13.90 2.87
C PHE A 432 20.21 -14.83 1.66
N ASP A 433 21.26 -15.65 1.76
CA ASP A 433 21.59 -16.80 0.91
C ASP A 433 20.62 -17.94 1.22
N ARG A 434 19.51 -18.00 0.47
CA ARG A 434 18.50 -19.06 0.61
C ARG A 434 19.15 -20.41 0.32
N THR A 435 18.89 -21.42 1.14
CA THR A 435 19.47 -22.76 0.93
C THR A 435 18.48 -23.68 0.24
N TYR A 436 18.81 -24.09 -0.98
CA TYR A 436 18.20 -25.15 -1.82
C TYR A 436 16.68 -25.36 -1.71
N SER A 437 15.95 -24.94 -2.74
CA SER A 437 14.59 -25.41 -2.98
C SER A 437 14.56 -26.92 -3.26
N TRP A 438 13.64 -27.65 -2.62
CA TRP A 438 13.35 -29.06 -2.91
C TRP A 438 12.43 -29.24 -4.13
N GLN A 439 12.02 -28.15 -4.78
CA GLN A 439 11.19 -28.17 -5.98
C GLN A 439 12.06 -28.54 -7.20
N SER A 440 11.45 -29.21 -8.18
CA SER A 440 12.06 -29.30 -9.51
C SER A 440 11.97 -27.95 -10.24
N ASP A 441 12.88 -27.66 -11.17
CA ASP A 441 12.84 -26.43 -11.97
C ASP A 441 11.47 -26.17 -12.63
N LYS A 442 10.77 -27.24 -13.03
CA LYS A 442 9.41 -27.12 -13.56
C LYS A 442 8.42 -26.62 -12.51
N GLN A 443 8.48 -27.18 -11.30
CA GLN A 443 7.58 -26.77 -10.21
C GLN A 443 7.90 -25.35 -9.76
N LEU A 444 9.19 -25.00 -9.64
CA LEU A 444 9.60 -23.64 -9.32
C LEU A 444 9.16 -22.65 -10.41
N LYS A 445 9.31 -23.00 -11.69
CA LYS A 445 8.79 -22.18 -12.81
C LYS A 445 7.28 -21.98 -12.72
N ASP A 446 6.53 -23.08 -12.53
CA ASP A 446 5.07 -23.04 -12.42
C ASP A 446 4.66 -22.15 -11.23
N GLU A 447 5.35 -22.25 -10.08
CA GLU A 447 5.09 -21.44 -8.88
C GLU A 447 5.44 -19.96 -9.08
N VAL A 448 6.59 -19.63 -9.69
CA VAL A 448 6.97 -18.25 -10.00
C VAL A 448 5.96 -17.60 -10.94
N GLU A 449 5.51 -18.33 -11.98
CA GLU A 449 4.47 -17.86 -12.89
C GLU A 449 3.14 -17.64 -12.16
N ASP A 450 2.77 -18.51 -11.22
CA ASP A 450 1.57 -18.33 -10.39
C ASP A 450 1.69 -17.13 -9.44
N GLN A 451 2.82 -16.93 -8.74
CA GLN A 451 3.06 -15.77 -7.87
C GLN A 451 3.00 -14.44 -8.64
N LEU A 452 3.66 -14.36 -9.81
CA LEU A 452 3.57 -13.20 -10.69
C LEU A 452 2.14 -12.95 -11.18
N PHE A 453 1.38 -14.01 -11.45
CA PHE A 453 0.01 -13.92 -11.92
C PHE A 453 -0.97 -13.45 -10.84
N TRP A 454 -0.83 -13.88 -9.59
CA TRP A 454 -1.73 -13.46 -8.52
C TRP A 454 -1.40 -12.08 -7.97
N SER A 455 -0.15 -11.66 -8.12
CA SER A 455 0.33 -10.35 -7.72
C SER A 455 -0.39 -9.21 -8.47
N PRO A 456 -0.86 -8.18 -7.76
CA PRO A 456 -1.37 -6.97 -8.39
C PRO A 456 -0.21 -6.06 -8.84
N PHE A 457 1.01 -6.27 -8.37
CA PHE A 457 2.12 -5.35 -8.59
C PHE A 457 2.82 -5.56 -9.91
N VAL A 458 2.56 -6.70 -10.55
CA VAL A 458 3.29 -7.14 -11.71
C VAL A 458 2.33 -7.51 -12.83
N ASN A 459 2.55 -6.94 -14.00
CA ASN A 459 1.96 -7.41 -15.23
C ASN A 459 2.71 -8.66 -15.69
N SER A 460 2.27 -9.82 -15.21
CA SER A 460 2.83 -11.12 -15.58
C SER A 460 2.86 -11.38 -17.10
N ASP A 461 1.99 -10.72 -17.89
CA ASP A 461 1.87 -10.98 -19.33
C ASP A 461 3.09 -10.50 -20.14
N THR A 462 3.94 -9.66 -19.56
CA THR A 462 5.17 -9.10 -20.18
C THR A 462 6.46 -9.67 -19.60
N ILE A 463 6.35 -10.64 -18.69
CA ILE A 463 7.49 -11.28 -18.02
C ILE A 463 7.58 -12.74 -18.46
N ASP A 464 8.71 -13.07 -19.07
CA ASP A 464 9.09 -14.44 -19.37
C ASP A 464 9.93 -15.01 -18.22
N VAL A 465 9.48 -16.12 -17.64
CA VAL A 465 10.16 -16.84 -16.55
C VAL A 465 10.90 -18.06 -17.11
N ASN A 466 12.19 -18.19 -16.80
CA ASN A 466 12.96 -19.41 -17.07
C ASN A 466 13.65 -19.90 -15.79
N VAL A 467 13.74 -21.22 -15.60
CA VAL A 467 14.38 -21.82 -14.42
C VAL A 467 15.38 -22.89 -14.85
N ASP A 468 16.59 -22.83 -14.33
CA ASP A 468 17.67 -23.81 -14.56
C ASP A 468 18.42 -24.06 -13.25
N ASP A 469 18.47 -25.31 -12.77
CA ASP A 469 19.18 -25.72 -11.53
C ASP A 469 18.75 -24.91 -10.29
N GLY A 470 17.46 -24.58 -10.19
CA GLY A 470 16.89 -23.77 -9.10
C GLY A 470 17.15 -22.25 -9.19
N GLU A 471 17.83 -21.78 -10.24
CA GLU A 471 18.03 -20.35 -10.53
C GLU A 471 16.91 -19.84 -11.45
N VAL A 472 16.27 -18.73 -11.07
CA VAL A 472 15.20 -18.09 -11.83
C VAL A 472 15.77 -16.94 -12.65
N HIS A 473 15.52 -16.94 -13.96
CA HIS A 473 15.85 -15.84 -14.86
C HIS A 473 14.56 -15.15 -15.29
N LEU A 474 14.44 -13.85 -15.00
CA LEU A 474 13.31 -13.01 -15.41
C LEU A 474 13.74 -12.12 -16.58
N THR A 475 12.99 -12.19 -17.69
CA THR A 475 13.23 -11.34 -18.87
C THR A 475 11.93 -10.74 -19.37
N GLY A 476 12.00 -9.63 -20.12
CA GLY A 476 10.82 -8.93 -20.60
C GLY A 476 10.83 -7.46 -20.24
N THR A 477 9.65 -6.88 -20.04
CA THR A 477 9.49 -5.45 -19.73
C THR A 477 8.57 -5.21 -18.55
N VAL A 478 8.88 -4.18 -17.78
CA VAL A 478 8.08 -3.66 -16.66
C VAL A 478 7.98 -2.14 -16.76
N ASP A 479 6.99 -1.54 -16.13
CA ASP A 479 6.67 -0.12 -16.29
C ASP A 479 7.36 0.78 -15.25
N SER A 480 7.87 0.19 -14.16
CA SER A 480 8.51 0.92 -13.09
C SER A 480 9.59 0.11 -12.40
N TYR A 481 10.45 0.80 -11.65
CA TYR A 481 11.45 0.14 -10.80
C TYR A 481 10.80 -0.65 -9.65
N ASP A 482 9.63 -0.22 -9.17
CA ASP A 482 8.90 -0.95 -8.14
C ASP A 482 8.32 -2.27 -8.67
N GLU A 483 7.81 -2.28 -9.91
CA GLU A 483 7.39 -3.52 -10.57
C GLU A 483 8.58 -4.45 -10.83
N TYR A 484 9.74 -3.91 -11.24
CA TYR A 484 10.99 -4.67 -11.38
C TYR A 484 11.37 -5.40 -10.08
N ARG A 485 11.35 -4.67 -8.95
CA ARG A 485 11.66 -5.24 -7.63
C ARG A 485 10.63 -6.25 -7.21
N THR A 486 9.35 -5.96 -7.42
CA THR A 486 8.26 -6.86 -7.02
C THR A 486 8.29 -8.16 -7.81
N ALA A 487 8.63 -8.12 -9.10
CA ALA A 487 8.81 -9.34 -9.89
C ALA A 487 9.95 -10.22 -9.34
N THR A 488 11.07 -9.60 -8.94
CA THR A 488 12.17 -10.30 -8.25
C THR A 488 11.67 -10.97 -6.97
N LYS A 489 10.87 -10.23 -6.20
CA LYS A 489 10.34 -10.67 -4.93
C LYS A 489 9.37 -11.84 -5.08
N ASN A 490 8.40 -11.75 -5.98
CA ASN A 490 7.47 -12.84 -6.27
C ASN A 490 8.20 -14.12 -6.68
N ALA A 491 9.31 -14.00 -7.43
CA ALA A 491 10.13 -15.15 -7.78
C ALA A 491 10.81 -15.77 -6.55
N PHE A 492 11.30 -14.94 -5.64
CA PHE A 492 11.77 -15.39 -4.35
C PHE A 492 10.63 -16.06 -3.55
N ASP A 493 9.47 -15.45 -3.38
CA ASP A 493 8.36 -16.02 -2.60
C ASP A 493 7.89 -17.38 -3.15
N ALA A 494 8.03 -17.62 -4.45
CA ALA A 494 7.80 -18.92 -5.09
C ALA A 494 8.83 -20.02 -4.72
N GLY A 495 9.88 -19.67 -3.99
CA GLY A 495 10.96 -20.58 -3.57
C GLY A 495 12.27 -20.44 -4.35
N ALA A 496 12.45 -19.38 -5.15
CA ALA A 496 13.73 -19.16 -5.83
C ALA A 496 14.86 -18.98 -4.82
N VAL A 497 16.03 -19.53 -5.15
CA VAL A 497 17.25 -19.36 -4.36
C VAL A 497 18.11 -18.22 -4.90
N ILE A 498 18.16 -18.11 -6.24
CA ILE A 498 18.82 -17.04 -6.98
C ILE A 498 17.82 -16.53 -8.01
N VAL A 499 17.74 -15.21 -8.14
CA VAL A 499 16.95 -14.53 -9.18
C VAL A 499 17.89 -13.64 -9.98
N ASP A 500 18.08 -14.00 -11.24
CA ASP A 500 18.74 -13.18 -12.26
C ASP A 500 17.68 -12.37 -12.99
N ASN A 501 17.56 -11.09 -12.62
CA ASN A 501 16.53 -10.21 -13.16
C ASN A 501 17.10 -9.31 -14.27
N ASP A 502 16.77 -9.66 -15.51
CA ASP A 502 17.13 -8.95 -16.74
C ASP A 502 15.93 -8.17 -17.32
N LEU A 503 14.93 -7.83 -16.50
CA LEU A 503 13.77 -7.05 -16.93
C LEU A 503 14.18 -5.63 -17.34
N THR A 504 13.62 -5.15 -18.45
CA THR A 504 13.83 -3.78 -18.91
C THR A 504 12.69 -2.87 -18.43
N ILE A 505 13.03 -1.81 -17.71
CA ILE A 505 12.04 -0.79 -17.32
C ILE A 505 11.73 0.09 -18.53
N GLN A 506 10.45 0.21 -18.89
CA GLN A 506 10.02 1.10 -19.96
C GLN A 506 10.29 2.56 -19.56
N GLY A 507 10.97 3.29 -20.45
CA GLY A 507 11.42 4.67 -20.24
C GLY A 507 10.60 5.67 -21.03
#